data_AF-A0A7C7TLC6-F1
#
_entry.id   AF-A0A7C7TLC6-F1
#
_cell.length_a   1.000
_cell.length_b   1.000
_cell.length_c   1.000
_cell.angle_alpha   90.00
_cell.angle_beta   90.00
_cell.angle_gamma   90.00
#
_symmetry.space_group_name_H-M   'P 1'
#
loop_
_entity.id
_entity.type
_entity.pdbx_description
1 polymer ?
#
loop_
_entity_poly.entity_id
_entity_poly.type
_entity_poly.pdbx_seq_one_letter_code
_entity_poly.pdbx_strand_id
1 'polypeptide(L)'
;MSTRIRVRWMRWPKFRLEVRLRSIFRKAQRHEMIRTSFIQTMTLVLVGISLLVGCTRPSAIREQNRDNLSRLSIDMNRKEVLRIMRKPYRTELMRMPKGETVELLFYYTDLKAADNAITDDELTPVVLMDNKVVGWGWTLLRRYRTEQHPQRSEKPQEGVQDIREQVGSGDSMY
;
A
#
# COMPACT_ATOMS: atom_id res chain seq x y z
N MET A 1 47.54 58.99 -79.67
CA MET A 1 46.16 59.41 -79.36
C MET A 1 45.71 58.68 -78.11
N SER A 2 45.48 59.40 -77.00
CA SER A 2 45.18 58.82 -75.69
C SER A 2 43.90 59.48 -75.16
N THR A 3 42.81 58.72 -75.07
CA THR A 3 41.53 59.19 -74.56
C THR A 3 41.28 58.56 -73.19
N ARG A 4 41.42 59.34 -72.12
CA ARG A 4 41.23 58.89 -70.73
C ARG A 4 39.85 59.35 -70.24
N ILE A 5 38.90 58.43 -70.16
CA ILE A 5 37.53 58.69 -69.67
C ILE A 5 37.55 58.80 -68.14
N ARG A 6 37.05 59.92 -67.61
CA ARG A 6 36.98 60.22 -66.17
C ARG A 6 35.56 59.94 -65.67
N VAL A 7 35.35 58.86 -64.92
CA VAL A 7 34.06 58.52 -64.30
C VAL A 7 33.89 59.27 -62.97
N ARG A 8 32.82 60.06 -62.87
CA ARG A 8 32.43 60.87 -61.71
C ARG A 8 31.60 60.02 -60.76
N TRP A 9 32.13 59.72 -59.57
CA TRP A 9 31.40 58.99 -58.53
C TRP A 9 30.30 59.86 -57.91
N MET A 10 29.08 59.33 -57.85
CA MET A 10 27.91 59.92 -57.17
C MET A 10 27.83 59.37 -55.73
N ARG A 11 27.81 60.26 -54.74
CA ARG A 11 27.79 59.94 -53.31
C ARG A 11 26.35 59.75 -52.85
N TRP A 12 25.95 58.52 -52.51
CA TRP A 12 24.63 58.20 -51.94
C TRP A 12 24.67 58.15 -50.40
N PRO A 13 23.59 58.55 -49.69
CA PRO A 13 23.56 58.55 -48.23
C PRO A 13 23.18 57.17 -47.67
N LYS A 14 24.12 56.51 -47.00
CA LYS A 14 23.92 55.27 -46.24
C LYS A 14 23.36 55.55 -44.83
N PHE A 15 22.12 56.00 -44.67
CA PHE A 15 21.56 56.18 -43.31
C PHE A 15 20.04 56.03 -43.25
N ARG A 16 19.50 54.81 -43.46
CA ARG A 16 18.10 54.51 -43.02
C ARG A 16 17.64 53.04 -42.92
N LEU A 17 18.51 52.03 -42.80
CA LEU A 17 18.06 50.64 -42.60
C LEU A 17 18.62 49.90 -41.38
N GLU A 18 19.73 50.36 -40.78
CA GLU A 18 20.40 49.66 -39.67
C GLU A 18 19.58 49.58 -38.36
N VAL A 19 18.75 50.59 -38.07
CA VAL A 19 18.11 50.70 -36.73
C VAL A 19 16.88 49.77 -36.58
N ARG A 20 16.14 49.55 -37.68
CA ARG A 20 14.88 48.78 -37.66
C ARG A 20 15.11 47.27 -37.62
N LEU A 21 16.19 46.78 -38.22
CA LEU A 21 16.57 45.36 -38.17
C LEU A 21 17.08 44.95 -36.77
N ARG A 22 17.86 45.81 -36.10
CA ARG A 22 18.35 45.55 -34.73
C ARG A 22 17.21 45.48 -33.70
N SER A 23 16.12 46.23 -33.86
CA SER A 23 14.98 46.16 -32.92
C SER A 23 14.12 44.90 -33.13
N ILE A 24 13.97 44.43 -34.37
CA ILE A 24 13.25 43.20 -34.70
C ILE A 24 14.04 41.97 -34.25
N PHE A 25 15.36 41.92 -34.50
CA PHE A 25 16.23 40.84 -34.01
C PHE A 25 16.26 40.76 -32.48
N ARG A 26 16.33 41.90 -31.77
CA ARG A 26 16.25 41.92 -30.29
C ARG A 26 14.89 41.47 -29.76
N LYS A 27 13.79 41.75 -30.46
CA LYS A 27 12.45 41.23 -30.09
C LYS A 27 12.34 39.73 -30.35
N ALA A 28 12.80 39.23 -31.50
CA ALA A 28 12.81 37.81 -31.83
C ALA A 28 13.65 36.99 -30.83
N GLN A 29 14.87 37.44 -30.52
CA GLN A 29 15.70 36.83 -29.46
C GLN A 29 15.07 36.96 -28.07
N ARG A 30 14.38 38.07 -27.74
CA ARG A 30 13.64 38.18 -26.47
C ARG A 30 12.53 37.15 -26.36
N HIS A 31 11.77 36.90 -27.43
CA HIS A 31 10.69 35.92 -27.39
C HIS A 31 11.22 34.48 -27.27
N GLU A 32 12.35 34.16 -27.90
CA GLU A 32 13.01 32.86 -27.79
C GLU A 32 13.64 32.64 -26.40
N MET A 33 14.23 33.69 -25.81
CA MET A 33 14.75 33.68 -24.43
C MET A 33 13.63 33.64 -23.37
N ILE A 34 12.50 34.30 -23.60
CA ILE A 34 11.33 34.25 -22.70
C ILE A 34 10.70 32.84 -22.74
N ARG A 35 10.62 32.20 -23.91
CA ARG A 35 10.10 30.83 -24.05
C ARG A 35 10.99 29.79 -23.37
N THR A 36 12.30 29.87 -23.57
CA THR A 36 13.27 28.94 -22.94
C THR A 36 13.32 29.13 -21.42
N SER A 37 13.28 30.36 -20.92
CA SER A 37 13.18 30.66 -19.48
C SER A 37 11.87 30.16 -18.87
N PHE A 38 10.74 30.31 -19.57
CA PHE A 38 9.45 29.80 -19.13
C PHE A 38 9.43 28.27 -19.09
N ILE A 39 10.00 27.60 -20.10
CA ILE A 39 10.13 26.14 -20.13
C ILE A 39 11.03 25.66 -18.99
N GLN A 40 12.21 26.25 -18.79
CA GLN A 40 13.14 25.87 -17.72
C GLN A 40 12.52 26.07 -16.33
N THR A 41 11.82 27.18 -16.09
CA THR A 41 11.13 27.41 -14.81
C THR A 41 10.00 26.42 -14.59
N MET A 42 9.22 26.10 -15.64
CA MET A 42 8.18 25.08 -15.57
C MET A 42 8.75 23.67 -15.31
N THR A 43 9.90 23.33 -15.92
CA THR A 43 10.60 22.07 -15.65
C THR A 43 11.08 21.99 -14.21
N LEU A 44 11.69 23.06 -13.67
CA LEU A 44 12.12 23.11 -12.27
C LEU A 44 10.95 22.99 -11.29
N VAL A 45 9.82 23.62 -11.60
CA VAL A 45 8.59 23.50 -10.80
C VAL A 45 8.03 22.08 -10.85
N LEU A 46 7.99 21.44 -12.02
CA LEU A 46 7.51 20.05 -12.16
C LEU A 46 8.42 19.04 -11.45
N VAL A 47 9.74 19.22 -11.51
CA VAL A 47 10.70 18.42 -10.75
C VAL A 47 10.51 18.63 -9.25
N GLY A 48 10.29 19.88 -8.81
CA GLY A 48 9.99 20.21 -7.42
C GLY A 48 8.69 19.57 -6.91
N ILE A 49 7.63 19.58 -7.71
CA ILE A 49 6.35 18.92 -7.36
C ILE A 49 6.52 17.40 -7.25
N SER A 50 7.33 16.80 -8.13
CA SER A 50 7.59 15.35 -8.11
C SER A 50 8.31 14.90 -6.83
N LEU A 51 9.10 15.77 -6.20
CA LEU A 51 9.75 15.50 -4.90
C LEU A 51 8.79 15.61 -3.71
N LEU A 52 7.65 16.30 -3.87
CA LEU A 52 6.65 16.48 -2.80
C LEU A 52 5.60 15.37 -2.76
N VAL A 53 5.51 14.51 -3.78
CA VAL A 53 4.65 13.31 -3.76
C VAL A 53 5.38 12.20 -3.00
N GLY A 54 5.61 12.43 -1.70
CA GLY A 54 6.08 11.42 -0.77
C GLY A 54 5.03 10.33 -0.59
N CYS A 55 5.47 9.07 -0.66
CA CYS A 55 4.64 7.88 -0.77
C CYS A 55 3.57 7.77 0.33
N THR A 56 2.28 7.75 -0.05
CA THR A 56 1.21 7.18 0.78
C THR A 56 1.34 5.66 0.73
N ARG A 57 1.86 5.04 1.80
CA ARG A 57 1.96 3.57 1.87
C ARG A 57 0.55 2.98 2.08
N PRO A 58 0.02 2.14 1.17
CA PRO A 58 -1.34 1.58 1.30
C PRO A 58 -1.54 0.55 2.42
N SER A 59 -0.56 0.36 3.32
CA SER A 59 -0.59 -0.62 4.41
C SER A 59 -1.14 -0.06 5.75
N ALA A 60 -1.73 1.14 5.74
CA ALA A 60 -2.07 1.87 6.96
C ALA A 60 -3.06 1.14 7.88
N ILE A 61 -4.05 0.40 7.36
CA ILE A 61 -5.09 -0.21 8.20
C ILE A 61 -4.51 -1.31 9.09
N ARG A 62 -3.67 -2.20 8.55
CA ARG A 62 -3.08 -3.30 9.33
C ARG A 62 -2.13 -2.79 10.41
N GLU A 63 -1.29 -1.83 10.03
CA GLU A 63 -0.37 -1.17 10.97
C GLU A 63 -1.14 -0.46 12.07
N GLN A 64 -2.18 0.30 11.71
CA GLN A 64 -3.05 0.98 12.66
C GLN A 64 -3.77 0.00 13.59
N ASN A 65 -4.26 -1.13 13.08
CA ASN A 65 -4.90 -2.13 13.93
C ASN A 65 -3.91 -2.81 14.88
N ARG A 66 -2.66 -3.05 14.47
CA ARG A 66 -1.59 -3.56 15.36
C ARG A 66 -1.24 -2.56 16.46
N ASP A 67 -1.08 -1.29 16.11
CA ASP A 67 -0.85 -0.22 17.07
C ASP A 67 -2.04 -0.08 18.05
N ASN A 68 -3.27 -0.09 17.55
CA ASN A 68 -4.47 -0.04 18.39
C ASN A 68 -4.59 -1.25 19.33
N LEU A 69 -4.22 -2.45 18.88
CA LEU A 69 -4.22 -3.65 19.73
C LEU A 69 -3.28 -3.50 20.93
N SER A 70 -2.14 -2.83 20.76
CA SER A 70 -1.19 -2.59 21.86
C SER A 70 -1.74 -1.67 22.96
N ARG A 71 -2.83 -0.94 22.67
CA ARG A 71 -3.49 -0.01 23.59
C ARG A 71 -4.69 -0.64 24.29
N LEU A 72 -5.07 -1.86 23.92
CA LEU A 72 -6.11 -2.58 24.62
C LEU A 72 -5.60 -3.05 25.98
N SER A 73 -6.50 -3.08 26.94
CA SER A 73 -6.27 -3.64 28.27
C SER A 73 -7.37 -4.62 28.59
N ILE A 74 -7.06 -5.57 29.46
CA ILE A 74 -8.06 -6.43 30.10
C ILE A 74 -9.09 -5.55 30.82
N ASP A 75 -10.31 -6.06 30.96
CA ASP A 75 -11.47 -5.38 31.58
C ASP A 75 -12.02 -4.16 30.83
N MET A 76 -11.40 -3.72 29.72
CA MET A 76 -12.00 -2.69 28.85
C MET A 76 -13.34 -3.16 28.33
N ASN A 77 -14.32 -2.26 28.28
CA ASN A 77 -15.64 -2.62 27.77
C ASN A 77 -15.72 -2.51 26.24
N ARG A 78 -16.75 -3.13 25.65
CA ARG A 78 -16.96 -3.12 24.19
C ARG A 78 -16.93 -1.72 23.55
N LYS A 79 -17.49 -0.70 24.21
CA LYS A 79 -17.49 0.67 23.66
C LYS A 79 -16.08 1.25 23.60
N GLU A 80 -15.25 0.95 24.59
CA GLU A 80 -13.86 1.39 24.63
C GLU A 80 -13.03 0.69 23.55
N VAL A 81 -13.23 -0.62 23.38
CA VAL A 81 -12.60 -1.38 22.29
C VAL A 81 -12.96 -0.77 20.94
N LEU A 82 -14.23 -0.51 20.67
CA LEU A 82 -14.67 0.08 19.40
C LEU A 82 -14.18 1.53 19.21
N ARG A 83 -13.95 2.28 20.29
CA ARG A 83 -13.36 3.62 20.22
C ARG A 83 -11.88 3.55 19.80
N ILE A 84 -11.14 2.58 20.32
CA ILE A 84 -9.70 2.39 20.02
C ILE A 84 -9.52 1.71 18.66
N MET A 85 -10.15 0.55 18.48
CA MET A 85 -9.95 -0.33 17.32
C MET A 85 -10.80 0.03 16.11
N ARG A 86 -11.81 0.90 16.27
CA ARG A 86 -12.84 1.18 15.25
C ARG A 86 -13.65 -0.08 14.90
N LYS A 87 -14.29 -0.06 13.72
CA LYS A 87 -15.17 -1.14 13.26
C LYS A 87 -14.37 -2.42 12.99
N PRO A 88 -14.74 -3.58 13.56
CA PRO A 88 -14.12 -4.86 13.24
C PRO A 88 -14.45 -5.30 11.80
N TYR A 89 -13.62 -6.21 11.28
CA TYR A 89 -13.90 -6.90 10.02
C TYR A 89 -15.12 -7.81 10.15
N ARG A 90 -15.17 -8.60 11.22
CA ARG A 90 -16.27 -9.53 11.52
C ARG A 90 -16.51 -9.59 13.03
N THR A 91 -17.75 -9.87 13.41
CA THR A 91 -18.14 -10.15 14.80
C THR A 91 -18.82 -11.50 14.87
N GLU A 92 -18.48 -12.30 15.87
CA GLU A 92 -19.12 -13.59 16.15
C GLU A 92 -19.52 -13.69 17.62
N LEU A 93 -20.56 -14.48 17.91
CA LEU A 93 -20.99 -14.81 19.26
C LEU A 93 -20.91 -16.32 19.44
N MET A 94 -20.29 -16.76 20.53
CA MET A 94 -20.05 -18.15 20.84
C MET A 94 -20.63 -18.48 22.23
N ARG A 95 -21.55 -19.46 22.30
CA ARG A 95 -22.23 -19.85 23.54
C ARG A 95 -21.47 -20.95 24.26
N MET A 96 -20.94 -20.73 25.44
CA MET A 96 -20.19 -21.71 26.23
C MET A 96 -21.12 -22.79 26.80
N PRO A 97 -20.60 -24.01 27.08
CA PRO A 97 -21.39 -25.09 27.69
C PRO A 97 -22.05 -24.70 29.02
N LYS A 98 -21.44 -23.77 29.77
CA LYS A 98 -21.95 -23.24 31.05
C LYS A 98 -22.98 -22.11 30.90
N GLY A 99 -23.39 -21.78 29.68
CA GLY A 99 -24.36 -20.71 29.39
C GLY A 99 -23.76 -19.31 29.21
N GLU A 100 -22.47 -19.14 29.49
CA GLU A 100 -21.74 -17.89 29.23
C GLU A 100 -21.69 -17.59 27.72
N THR A 101 -21.67 -16.31 27.34
CA THR A 101 -21.54 -15.89 25.93
C THR A 101 -20.21 -15.16 25.74
N VAL A 102 -19.43 -15.64 24.78
CA VAL A 102 -18.19 -15.01 24.34
C VAL A 102 -18.45 -14.25 23.05
N GLU A 103 -18.16 -12.95 23.04
CA GLU A 103 -18.18 -12.10 21.85
C GLU A 103 -16.77 -12.01 21.25
N LEU A 104 -16.67 -12.19 19.94
CA LEU A 104 -15.40 -12.16 19.20
C LEU A 104 -15.43 -11.01 18.21
N LEU A 105 -14.45 -10.11 18.28
CA LEU A 105 -14.26 -9.04 17.31
C LEU A 105 -12.98 -9.30 16.50
N PHE A 106 -13.12 -9.61 15.22
CA PHE A 106 -11.99 -9.91 14.34
C PHE A 106 -11.49 -8.65 13.65
N TYR A 107 -10.19 -8.37 13.77
CA TYR A 107 -9.54 -7.22 13.14
C TYR A 107 -8.49 -7.66 12.13
N TYR A 108 -8.43 -6.96 11.00
CA TYR A 108 -7.44 -7.22 9.96
C TYR A 108 -6.06 -6.69 10.37
N THR A 109 -5.12 -7.58 10.62
CA THR A 109 -3.84 -7.24 11.28
C THR A 109 -2.62 -7.75 10.55
N ASP A 110 -2.76 -8.63 9.57
CA ASP A 110 -1.65 -9.15 8.80
C ASP A 110 -1.99 -9.31 7.31
N LEU A 111 -1.00 -9.55 6.45
CA LEU A 111 -1.18 -9.92 5.06
C LEU A 111 -0.28 -11.14 4.81
N LYS A 112 -0.90 -12.29 4.57
CA LYS A 112 -0.22 -13.55 4.25
C LYS A 112 -0.17 -13.77 2.75
N ALA A 113 -1.23 -13.42 2.03
CA ALA A 113 -1.30 -13.52 0.58
C ALA A 113 -1.88 -12.25 -0.03
N ALA A 114 -1.33 -11.81 -1.16
CA ALA A 114 -1.85 -10.67 -1.92
C ALA A 114 -2.86 -11.15 -2.99
N ASP A 115 -3.79 -12.01 -2.61
CA ASP A 115 -4.73 -12.70 -3.51
C ASP A 115 -6.16 -12.09 -3.47
N ASN A 116 -6.29 -10.88 -2.92
CA ASN A 116 -7.54 -10.13 -2.73
C ASN A 116 -8.58 -10.82 -1.83
N ALA A 117 -8.23 -11.93 -1.17
CA ALA A 117 -9.08 -12.57 -0.16
C ALA A 117 -8.51 -12.29 1.23
N ILE A 118 -9.37 -11.92 2.18
CA ILE A 118 -8.97 -11.85 3.59
C ILE A 118 -9.32 -13.18 4.24
N THR A 119 -8.30 -13.89 4.69
CA THR A 119 -8.44 -15.20 5.36
C THR A 119 -8.28 -15.06 6.87
N ASP A 120 -8.74 -16.07 7.62
CA ASP A 120 -8.75 -16.01 9.08
C ASP A 120 -7.32 -15.86 9.68
N ASP A 121 -6.29 -16.41 9.03
CA ASP A 121 -4.89 -16.27 9.47
C ASP A 121 -4.30 -14.85 9.31
N GLU A 122 -5.04 -13.94 8.65
CA GLU A 122 -4.74 -12.52 8.57
C GLU A 122 -5.46 -11.66 9.63
N LEU A 123 -6.36 -12.28 10.39
CA LEU A 123 -7.19 -11.63 11.41
C LEU A 123 -6.63 -11.87 12.81
N THR A 124 -6.84 -10.91 13.72
CA THR A 124 -6.63 -11.10 15.16
C THR A 124 -7.98 -10.95 15.89
N PRO A 125 -8.43 -11.98 16.63
CA PRO A 125 -9.65 -11.89 17.42
C PRO A 125 -9.39 -11.15 18.75
N VAL A 126 -10.24 -10.20 19.10
CA VAL A 126 -10.40 -9.68 20.47
C VAL A 126 -11.57 -10.44 21.11
N VAL A 127 -11.31 -11.02 22.28
CA VAL A 127 -12.25 -11.88 23.00
C VAL A 127 -12.87 -11.08 24.13
N LEU A 128 -14.20 -11.00 24.14
CA LEU A 128 -14.99 -10.36 25.18
C LEU A 128 -15.89 -11.37 25.88
N MET A 129 -15.97 -11.25 27.20
CA MET A 129 -16.90 -11.99 28.05
C MET A 129 -17.55 -10.98 28.99
N ASP A 130 -18.87 -11.06 29.18
CA ASP A 130 -19.63 -10.10 30.00
C ASP A 130 -19.32 -8.63 29.66
N ASN A 131 -19.25 -8.34 28.35
CA ASN A 131 -18.95 -7.01 27.80
C ASN A 131 -17.54 -6.47 28.15
N LYS A 132 -16.61 -7.33 28.60
CA LYS A 132 -15.23 -6.97 28.98
C LYS A 132 -14.19 -7.76 28.18
N VAL A 133 -13.07 -7.12 27.86
CA VAL A 133 -11.92 -7.78 27.22
C VAL A 133 -11.28 -8.76 28.19
N VAL A 134 -11.22 -10.03 27.78
CA VAL A 134 -10.47 -11.10 28.47
C VAL A 134 -9.13 -11.40 27.79
N GLY A 135 -8.93 -10.85 26.60
CA GLY A 135 -7.66 -10.84 25.87
C GLY A 135 -7.88 -10.90 24.35
N TRP A 136 -6.82 -11.18 23.61
CA TRP A 136 -6.86 -11.23 22.14
C TRP A 136 -5.86 -12.24 21.59
N GLY A 137 -6.06 -12.62 20.34
CA GLY A 137 -5.22 -13.56 19.61
C GLY A 137 -5.74 -15.00 19.59
N TRP A 138 -5.24 -15.75 18.61
CA TRP A 138 -5.68 -17.12 18.33
C TRP A 138 -5.40 -18.11 19.45
N THR A 139 -4.34 -17.91 20.22
CA THR A 139 -4.01 -18.79 21.35
C THR A 139 -5.09 -18.74 22.43
N LEU A 140 -5.61 -17.55 22.74
CA LEU A 140 -6.70 -17.40 23.70
C LEU A 140 -8.00 -17.98 23.14
N LEU A 141 -8.36 -17.62 21.91
CA LEU A 141 -9.58 -18.12 21.26
C LEU A 141 -9.60 -19.65 21.16
N ARG A 142 -8.46 -20.29 20.87
CA ARG A 142 -8.37 -21.76 20.83
C ARG A 142 -8.74 -22.40 22.16
N ARG A 143 -8.38 -21.81 23.30
CA ARG A 143 -8.74 -22.34 24.63
C ARG A 143 -10.26 -22.38 24.80
N TYR A 144 -10.93 -21.27 24.52
CA TYR A 144 -12.40 -21.23 24.57
C TYR A 144 -13.04 -22.21 23.58
N ARG A 145 -12.51 -22.35 22.35
CA ARG A 145 -13.04 -23.31 21.38
C ARG A 145 -12.84 -24.78 21.79
N THR A 146 -11.76 -25.09 22.49
CA THR A 146 -11.55 -26.44 23.06
C THR A 146 -12.54 -26.71 24.19
N GLU A 147 -12.76 -25.74 25.08
CA GLU A 147 -13.76 -25.86 26.16
C GLU A 147 -15.18 -26.04 25.64
N GLN A 148 -15.50 -25.42 24.50
CA GLN A 148 -16.77 -25.56 23.78
C GLN A 148 -17.01 -26.98 23.26
N HIS A 149 -15.96 -27.63 22.79
CA HIS A 149 -16.02 -28.96 22.19
C HIS A 149 -14.92 -29.87 22.76
N PRO A 150 -15.06 -30.34 24.02
CA PRO A 150 -14.01 -31.10 24.69
C PRO A 150 -13.51 -32.32 23.90
N GLN A 151 -14.39 -32.99 23.14
CA GLN A 151 -14.06 -34.20 22.37
C GLN A 151 -13.40 -33.97 20.99
N ARG A 152 -13.18 -32.71 20.56
CA ARG A 152 -12.61 -32.42 19.23
C ARG A 152 -11.08 -32.23 19.22
N SER A 153 -10.43 -32.31 20.37
CA SER A 153 -9.01 -31.92 20.54
C SER A 153 -7.98 -33.05 20.33
N GLU A 154 -8.41 -34.28 20.02
CA GLU A 154 -7.53 -35.41 19.70
C GLU A 154 -7.77 -35.89 18.26
N LYS A 155 -7.20 -35.21 17.28
CA LYS A 155 -6.74 -35.89 16.05
C LYS A 155 -5.32 -35.42 15.74
N PRO A 156 -4.30 -36.23 16.06
CA PRO A 156 -3.03 -36.16 15.36
C PRO A 156 -3.30 -36.26 13.86
N GLN A 157 -2.63 -35.44 13.05
CA GLN A 157 -2.59 -35.63 11.61
C GLN A 157 -1.78 -36.91 11.33
N GLU A 158 -2.45 -38.06 11.38
CA GLU A 158 -1.90 -39.35 11.01
C GLU A 158 -2.44 -39.75 9.64
N GLY A 159 -1.54 -39.85 8.66
CA GLY A 159 -1.90 -40.25 7.30
C GLY A 159 -0.89 -39.88 6.21
N VAL A 160 0.42 -39.96 6.46
CA VAL A 160 1.36 -40.26 5.36
C VAL A 160 1.51 -41.78 5.36
N GLN A 161 0.72 -42.45 4.53
CA GLN A 161 0.88 -43.89 4.30
C GLN A 161 2.13 -44.10 3.42
N ASP A 162 3.18 -44.62 4.03
CA ASP A 162 4.35 -45.15 3.33
C ASP A 162 3.94 -46.47 2.66
N ILE A 163 3.70 -46.42 1.34
CA ILE A 163 3.44 -47.62 0.54
C ILE A 163 4.79 -48.25 0.22
N ARG A 164 5.39 -48.90 1.21
CA ARG A 164 6.40 -49.91 0.94
C ARG A 164 6.31 -50.98 2.01
N GLU A 165 6.30 -52.21 1.52
CA GLU A 165 6.52 -53.44 2.28
C GLU A 165 5.28 -54.12 2.86
N GLN A 166 4.46 -54.69 1.97
CA GLN A 166 3.76 -55.97 2.22
C GLN A 166 3.84 -56.84 0.96
N VAL A 167 4.96 -57.56 0.84
CA VAL A 167 5.04 -59.02 0.63
C VAL A 167 4.08 -59.64 -0.40
N GLY A 168 4.63 -60.03 -1.55
CA GLY A 168 4.12 -61.11 -2.40
C GLY A 168 5.17 -62.22 -2.46
N SER A 169 5.17 -63.09 -1.44
CA SER A 169 5.83 -64.39 -1.47
C SER A 169 4.80 -65.43 -1.87
N GLY A 170 5.10 -66.24 -2.89
CA GLY A 170 4.35 -67.44 -3.27
C GLY A 170 3.41 -67.22 -4.45
N ASP A 171 3.83 -67.61 -5.65
CA ASP A 171 3.45 -68.92 -6.16
C ASP A 171 4.18 -69.27 -7.46
N SER A 172 4.85 -70.42 -7.42
CA SER A 172 5.36 -71.16 -8.56
C SER A 172 4.38 -72.29 -8.84
N MET A 173 3.71 -72.26 -9.98
CA MET A 173 3.37 -73.47 -10.74
C MET A 173 3.18 -73.12 -12.22
N TYR A 174 3.83 -73.95 -13.05
CA TYR A 174 3.90 -73.98 -14.52
C TYR A 174 4.95 -73.08 -15.18
#